data_AF-A0A0Q5HNM7-F1
#
_entry.id   AF-A0A0Q5HNM7-F1
#
_cell.length_a   1.000
_cell.length_b   1.000
_cell.length_c   1.000
_cell.angle_alpha   90.00
_cell.angle_beta   90.00
_cell.angle_gamma   90.00
#
_symmetry.space_group_name_H-M   'P 1'
#
loop_
_entity.id
_entity.type
_entity.pdbx_description
1 polymer ?
#
loop_
_entity_poly.entity_id
_entity_poly.type
_entity_poly.pdbx_seq_one_letter_code
_entity_poly.pdbx_strand_id
1 'polypeptide(L)'
;MTLYHHTDTARLPWILSSGVLRPSGNRIGGMREDVLWATSNPAGDRSSSIDRGADWRGGDVLHVRFLLNEADFQPWSEARGTLGWSASDVSRLEGTKGAEPAAWWIRREPLMIDGTTIEIRSYSDNRWRAVDLEAPMDAGRGAMLVQIGRRAFGSIREAGYAGGSAYTVVSTS
;
A
#
# COMPACT_ATOMS: atom_id res chain seq x y z
N MET A 1 10.01 12.88 -11.57
CA MET A 1 10.32 11.44 -11.54
C MET A 1 9.09 10.64 -11.17
N THR A 2 9.13 9.30 -11.30
CA THR A 2 8.05 8.41 -10.85
C THR A 2 8.31 7.96 -9.41
N LEU A 3 7.27 7.96 -8.60
CA LEU A 3 7.27 7.40 -7.25
C LEU A 3 6.48 6.10 -7.20
N TYR A 4 6.74 5.27 -6.19
CA TYR A 4 6.11 3.98 -6.00
C TYR A 4 5.41 3.91 -4.64
N HIS A 5 4.10 3.71 -4.65
CA HIS A 5 3.35 3.35 -3.44
C HIS A 5 3.14 1.84 -3.42
N HIS A 6 3.72 1.16 -2.42
CA HIS A 6 3.63 -0.29 -2.29
C HIS A 6 2.47 -0.70 -1.37
N THR A 7 1.71 -1.70 -1.81
CA THR A 7 0.60 -2.31 -1.08
C THR A 7 0.44 -3.77 -1.50
N ASP A 8 -0.73 -4.34 -1.29
CA ASP A 8 -1.02 -5.75 -1.54
C ASP A 8 -2.44 -5.98 -2.09
N THR A 9 -2.69 -7.20 -2.55
CA THR A 9 -4.00 -7.59 -3.08
C THR A 9 -5.09 -7.73 -2.02
N ALA A 10 -4.76 -7.67 -0.73
CA ALA A 10 -5.77 -7.60 0.32
C ALA A 10 -6.39 -6.20 0.37
N ARG A 11 -5.58 -5.15 0.20
CA ARG A 11 -6.03 -3.75 0.20
C ARG A 11 -6.56 -3.29 -1.17
N LEU A 12 -6.03 -3.87 -2.25
CA LEU A 12 -6.32 -3.43 -3.63
C LEU A 12 -7.82 -3.30 -3.97
N PRO A 13 -8.71 -4.28 -3.69
CA PRO A 13 -10.14 -4.14 -4.02
C PRO A 13 -10.79 -2.89 -3.41
N TRP A 14 -10.41 -2.55 -2.18
CA TRP A 14 -10.93 -1.39 -1.46
C TRP A 14 -10.39 -0.07 -1.99
N ILE A 15 -9.09 -0.06 -2.34
CA ILE A 15 -8.45 1.09 -2.97
C ILE A 15 -9.16 1.39 -4.30
N LEU A 16 -9.32 0.38 -5.15
CA LEU A 16 -10.02 0.52 -6.44
C LEU A 16 -11.46 0.98 -6.26
N SER A 17 -12.18 0.40 -5.30
CA SER A 17 -13.60 0.72 -5.07
C SER A 17 -13.79 2.16 -4.60
N SER A 18 -12.88 2.64 -3.76
CA SER A 18 -12.90 4.02 -3.31
C SER A 18 -12.37 5.02 -4.34
N GLY A 19 -11.57 4.57 -5.32
CA GLY A 19 -10.86 5.43 -6.27
C GLY A 19 -9.77 6.30 -5.66
N VAL A 20 -9.37 6.05 -4.41
CA VAL A 20 -8.47 6.92 -3.64
C VAL A 20 -7.44 6.13 -2.83
N LEU A 21 -6.17 6.52 -2.95
CA LEU A 21 -5.14 6.17 -1.99
C LEU A 21 -5.29 7.07 -0.76
N ARG A 22 -5.72 6.47 0.36
CA ARG A 22 -5.97 7.19 1.61
C ARG A 22 -4.82 6.95 2.60
N PRO A 23 -4.36 8.01 3.30
CA PRO A 23 -3.72 7.84 4.59
C PRO A 23 -4.66 7.02 5.50
N SER A 24 -4.16 6.16 6.41
CA SER A 24 -4.93 5.34 7.38
C SER A 24 -5.62 4.08 6.86
N GLY A 25 -6.20 4.13 5.67
CA GLY A 25 -6.93 3.00 5.09
C GLY A 25 -6.01 1.90 4.56
N ASN A 26 -4.81 2.29 4.14
CA ASN A 26 -3.85 1.42 3.45
C ASN A 26 -2.60 1.14 4.33
N ARG A 27 -2.77 1.19 5.65
CA ARG A 27 -1.69 1.24 6.64
C ARG A 27 -0.69 0.09 6.56
N ILE A 28 0.54 0.46 6.88
CA ILE A 28 1.66 -0.37 7.33
C ILE A 28 2.19 0.31 8.60
N GLY A 29 2.11 -0.36 9.76
CA GLY A 29 2.65 0.14 11.04
C GLY A 29 1.76 1.16 11.79
N GLY A 30 1.72 1.03 13.13
CA GLY A 30 0.82 1.76 14.04
C GLY A 30 1.31 3.14 14.51
N MET A 31 1.80 4.00 13.60
CA MET A 31 2.12 5.39 13.95
C MET A 31 0.86 6.26 14.02
N ARG A 32 0.93 7.34 14.83
CA ARG A 32 -0.23 8.16 15.24
C ARG A 32 -0.81 9.07 14.17
N GLU A 33 0.01 9.62 13.27
CA GLU A 33 -0.50 10.42 12.14
C GLU A 33 -0.28 9.65 10.85
N ASP A 34 -1.33 9.52 10.05
CA ASP A 34 -1.24 8.85 8.77
C ASP A 34 -0.84 9.79 7.66
N VAL A 35 0.16 9.36 6.92
CA VAL A 35 0.50 9.93 5.63
C VAL A 35 0.46 8.84 4.58
N LEU A 36 0.16 9.22 3.35
CA LEU A 36 0.36 8.37 2.20
C LEU A 36 1.86 8.34 1.89
N TRP A 37 2.45 7.14 1.97
CA TRP A 37 3.87 6.92 1.69
C TRP A 37 4.11 6.55 0.23
N ALA A 38 5.18 7.08 -0.32
CA ALA A 38 5.74 6.64 -1.59
C ALA A 38 7.28 6.63 -1.51
N THR A 39 7.92 5.92 -2.43
CA THR A 39 9.39 5.87 -2.53
C THR A 39 9.85 6.11 -3.95
N SER A 40 11.01 6.72 -4.14
CA SER A 40 11.70 6.79 -5.44
C SER A 40 12.47 5.51 -5.78
N ASN A 41 12.59 4.56 -4.82
CA ASN A 41 13.24 3.27 -5.04
C ASN A 41 12.24 2.25 -5.67
N PRO A 42 12.44 1.80 -6.92
CA PRO A 42 11.54 0.85 -7.57
C PRO A 42 11.55 -0.54 -6.94
N ALA A 43 12.58 -0.93 -6.20
CA ALA A 43 12.60 -2.20 -5.48
C ALA A 43 11.63 -2.21 -4.29
N GLY A 44 11.13 -1.04 -3.90
CA GLY A 44 10.37 -0.78 -2.69
C GLY A 44 11.29 -0.48 -1.51
N ASP A 45 10.69 0.02 -0.43
CA ASP A 45 11.37 0.11 0.86
C ASP A 45 10.96 -1.07 1.74
N ARG A 46 11.91 -1.69 2.43
CA ARG A 46 11.68 -2.72 3.45
C ARG A 46 10.82 -2.22 4.62
N SER A 47 10.62 -0.92 4.78
CA SER A 47 9.64 -0.34 5.71
C SER A 47 8.19 -0.46 5.22
N SER A 48 7.96 -0.56 3.89
CA SER A 48 6.65 -0.79 3.29
C SER A 48 6.31 -2.29 3.29
N SER A 49 6.24 -2.86 4.50
CA SER A 49 5.84 -4.25 4.71
C SER A 49 4.33 -4.40 4.64
N ILE A 50 3.85 -4.95 3.54
CA ILE A 50 3.10 -6.21 3.60
C ILE A 50 3.00 -6.79 5.03
N ASP A 51 1.77 -6.94 5.54
CA ASP A 51 1.57 -7.50 6.86
C ASP A 51 2.19 -8.91 6.95
N ARG A 52 3.01 -9.09 7.99
CA ARG A 52 3.64 -10.37 8.35
C ARG A 52 2.53 -11.34 8.77
N GLY A 53 1.92 -12.04 7.81
CA GLY A 53 0.88 -13.02 8.13
C GLY A 53 0.14 -13.60 6.92
N ALA A 54 0.04 -12.86 5.80
CA ALA A 54 -0.55 -13.42 4.59
C ALA A 54 0.45 -14.34 3.88
N ASP A 55 0.01 -15.45 3.29
CA ASP A 55 0.93 -16.41 2.65
C ASP A 55 1.37 -15.93 1.25
N TRP A 56 2.34 -15.03 1.24
CA TRP A 56 3.04 -14.53 0.05
C TRP A 56 3.65 -15.65 -0.78
N ARG A 57 4.11 -16.72 -0.12
CA ARG A 57 4.77 -17.85 -0.78
C ARG A 57 3.74 -18.80 -1.40
N GLY A 58 2.60 -19.00 -0.73
CA GLY A 58 1.42 -19.70 -1.25
C GLY A 58 0.72 -18.94 -2.39
N GLY A 59 1.02 -17.65 -2.54
CA GLY A 59 0.46 -16.81 -3.59
C GLY A 59 -0.96 -16.37 -3.30
N ASP A 60 -1.39 -16.41 -2.05
CA ASP A 60 -2.69 -15.88 -1.60
C ASP A 60 -2.72 -14.35 -1.65
N VAL A 61 -1.54 -13.72 -1.61
CA VAL A 61 -1.39 -12.28 -1.78
C VAL A 61 -0.26 -11.96 -2.76
N LEU A 62 -0.49 -10.95 -3.60
CA LEU A 62 0.51 -10.43 -4.53
C LEU A 62 0.96 -9.03 -4.10
N HIS A 63 2.19 -8.68 -4.47
CA HIS A 63 2.73 -7.35 -4.21
C HIS A 63 2.10 -6.44 -5.23
N VAL A 64 1.60 -5.29 -4.79
CA VAL A 64 1.02 -4.28 -5.65
C VAL A 64 1.86 -3.01 -5.51
N ARG A 65 2.08 -2.29 -6.60
CA ARG A 65 2.58 -0.93 -6.54
C ARG A 65 1.83 -0.01 -7.50
N PHE A 66 1.64 1.23 -7.08
CA PHE A 66 1.10 2.31 -7.89
C PHE A 66 2.26 3.20 -8.34
N LEU A 67 2.28 3.59 -9.61
CA LEU A 67 3.26 4.52 -10.17
C LEU A 67 2.70 5.93 -10.12
N LEU A 68 3.24 6.75 -9.23
CA LEU A 68 2.71 8.06 -8.87
C LEU A 68 3.61 9.20 -9.39
N ASN A 69 3.01 10.38 -9.54
CA ASN A 69 3.73 11.59 -9.92
C ASN A 69 4.41 12.21 -8.68
N GLU A 70 5.69 12.58 -8.78
CA GLU A 70 6.40 13.23 -7.68
C GLU A 70 5.77 14.57 -7.27
N ALA A 71 5.14 15.29 -8.21
CA ALA A 71 4.57 16.61 -7.97
C ALA A 71 3.42 16.58 -6.93
N ASP A 72 2.86 15.40 -6.67
CA ASP A 72 1.80 15.17 -5.70
C ASP A 72 2.32 14.92 -4.27
N PHE A 73 3.63 14.87 -4.08
CA PHE A 73 4.26 14.46 -2.82
C PHE A 73 5.34 15.46 -2.39
N GLN A 74 5.64 15.43 -1.09
CA GLN A 74 6.75 16.14 -0.49
C GLN A 74 7.87 15.17 -0.10
N PRO A 75 9.15 15.50 -0.32
CA PRO A 75 10.27 14.71 0.19
C PRO A 75 10.21 14.58 1.71
N TRP A 76 10.54 13.41 2.22
CA TRP A 76 10.55 13.13 3.66
C TRP A 76 11.46 14.08 4.45
N SER A 77 12.63 14.43 3.89
CA SER A 77 13.59 15.35 4.50
C SER A 77 13.00 16.71 4.85
N GLU A 78 12.04 17.17 4.06
CA GLU A 78 11.36 18.45 4.23
C GLU A 78 10.10 18.31 5.09
N ALA A 79 9.36 17.21 4.89
CA ALA A 79 8.05 17.05 5.50
C ALA A 79 8.12 16.59 6.97
N ARG A 80 9.13 15.79 7.36
CA ARG A 80 9.21 15.14 8.69
C ARG A 80 9.11 16.10 9.88
N GLY A 81 9.61 17.33 9.75
CA GLY A 81 9.56 18.34 10.81
C GLY A 81 8.17 18.94 11.05
N THR A 82 7.22 18.69 10.13
CA THR A 82 5.87 19.28 10.17
C THR A 82 4.82 18.29 10.66
N LEU A 83 5.12 16.99 10.75
CA LEU A 83 4.18 15.90 11.02
C LEU A 83 3.76 15.75 12.48
N GLY A 84 4.06 16.70 13.36
CA GLY A 84 3.76 16.56 14.80
C GLY A 84 4.43 15.36 15.50
N TRP A 85 5.25 14.59 14.80
CA TRP A 85 5.91 13.39 15.32
C TRP A 85 7.02 13.77 16.29
N SER A 86 7.17 12.95 17.33
CA SER A 86 8.30 13.12 18.24
C SER A 86 9.61 12.83 17.52
N ALA A 87 10.70 13.48 17.93
CA ALA A 87 12.03 13.18 17.41
C ALA A 87 12.40 11.70 17.62
N SER A 88 11.91 11.06 18.70
CA SER A 88 12.07 9.63 18.94
C SER A 88 11.31 8.76 17.93
N ASP A 89 10.12 9.16 17.49
CA ASP A 89 9.36 8.42 16.48
C ASP A 89 10.04 8.50 15.12
N VAL A 90 10.48 9.70 14.72
CA VAL A 90 11.25 9.92 13.50
C VAL A 90 12.53 9.08 13.52
N SER A 91 13.32 9.18 14.60
CA SER A 91 14.57 8.42 14.76
C SER A 91 14.35 6.91 14.73
N ARG A 92 13.30 6.41 15.40
CA ARG A 92 12.92 4.99 15.38
C ARG A 92 12.54 4.51 13.98
N LEU A 93 11.78 5.32 13.25
CA LEU A 93 11.39 4.99 11.87
C LEU A 93 12.62 4.96 10.95
N GLU A 94 13.41 6.03 10.95
CA GLU A 94 14.63 6.14 10.13
C GLU A 94 15.70 5.10 10.50
N GLY A 95 15.75 4.66 11.75
CA GLY A 95 16.65 3.63 12.25
C GLY A 95 16.20 2.19 11.96
N THR A 96 15.04 1.98 11.32
CA THR A 96 14.57 0.64 10.97
C THR A 96 15.51 -0.02 9.96
N LYS A 97 15.84 -1.31 10.15
CA LYS A 97 16.77 -2.02 9.27
C LYS A 97 16.30 -2.00 7.82
N GLY A 98 17.11 -1.40 6.95
CA GLY A 98 16.82 -1.30 5.52
C GLY A 98 15.93 -0.12 5.14
N ALA A 99 15.64 0.80 6.06
CA ALA A 99 15.03 2.07 5.76
C ALA A 99 15.92 2.90 4.83
N GLU A 100 15.30 3.62 3.91
CA GLU A 100 15.97 4.55 2.99
C GLU A 100 15.31 5.94 3.04
N PRO A 101 15.47 6.72 4.13
CA PRO A 101 14.75 7.98 4.32
C PRO A 101 14.95 9.02 3.20
N ALA A 102 16.08 8.98 2.50
CA ALA A 102 16.36 9.85 1.37
C ALA A 102 15.50 9.52 0.13
N ALA A 103 14.98 8.30 0.03
CA ALA A 103 14.09 7.87 -1.04
C ALA A 103 12.61 8.07 -0.68
N TRP A 104 12.29 8.52 0.54
CA TRP A 104 10.91 8.61 1.02
C TRP A 104 10.23 9.91 0.61
N TRP A 105 8.96 9.75 0.27
CA TRP A 105 8.05 10.81 -0.12
C TRP A 105 6.73 10.60 0.58
N ILE A 106 6.09 11.70 0.99
CA ILE A 106 4.83 11.63 1.71
C ILE A 106 3.82 12.63 1.16
N ARG A 107 2.55 12.30 1.36
CA ARG A 107 1.42 13.19 1.13
C ARG A 107 0.44 13.04 2.29
N ARG A 108 -0.09 14.15 2.80
CA ARG A 108 -1.04 14.13 3.93
C ARG A 108 -2.46 13.94 3.45
N GLU A 109 -2.77 14.44 2.27
CA GLU A 109 -4.08 14.40 1.66
C GLU A 109 -4.26 13.10 0.89
N PRO A 110 -5.49 12.57 0.79
CA PRO A 110 -5.78 11.48 -0.12
C PRO A 110 -5.42 11.82 -1.57
N LEU A 111 -5.08 10.78 -2.35
CA LEU A 111 -4.73 10.90 -3.76
C LEU A 111 -5.70 10.08 -4.62
N MET A 112 -6.31 10.71 -5.62
CA MET A 112 -7.13 10.00 -6.62
C MET A 112 -6.23 9.10 -7.47
N ILE A 113 -6.65 7.87 -7.76
CA ILE A 113 -5.86 6.92 -8.56
C ILE A 113 -6.27 6.85 -10.03
N ASP A 114 -7.13 7.75 -10.49
CA ASP A 114 -7.57 7.75 -11.90
C ASP A 114 -6.36 7.91 -12.84
N GLY A 115 -6.31 7.07 -13.88
CA GLY A 115 -5.18 7.00 -14.83
C GLY A 115 -3.84 6.55 -14.25
N THR A 116 -3.79 6.08 -13.00
CA THR A 116 -2.55 5.60 -12.36
C THR A 116 -2.20 4.19 -12.84
N THR A 117 -0.96 3.98 -13.29
CA THR A 117 -0.48 2.63 -13.62
C THR A 117 -0.30 1.81 -12.35
N ILE A 118 -0.90 0.61 -12.35
CA ILE A 118 -0.79 -0.36 -11.28
C ILE A 118 0.03 -1.55 -11.78
N GLU A 119 1.02 -1.94 -11.01
CA GLU A 119 1.84 -3.10 -11.29
C GLU A 119 1.76 -4.11 -10.15
N ILE A 120 1.88 -5.39 -10.51
CA ILE A 120 1.90 -6.48 -9.55
C ILE A 120 3.15 -7.33 -9.68
N ARG A 121 3.49 -8.01 -8.59
CA ARG A 121 4.58 -8.98 -8.53
C ARG A 121 4.19 -10.15 -7.63
N SER A 122 4.31 -11.37 -8.14
CA SER A 122 4.19 -12.59 -7.33
C SER A 122 5.53 -12.97 -6.73
N TYR A 123 5.50 -13.82 -5.70
CA TYR A 123 6.73 -14.40 -5.13
C TYR A 123 7.49 -15.29 -6.11
N SER A 124 6.77 -16.07 -6.93
CA SER A 124 7.36 -17.05 -7.86
C SER A 124 8.03 -16.43 -9.09
N ASP A 125 7.43 -15.37 -9.66
CA ASP A 125 7.97 -14.65 -10.82
C ASP A 125 8.96 -13.56 -10.38
N ASN A 126 8.69 -12.91 -9.24
CA ASN A 126 9.45 -11.79 -8.69
C ASN A 126 9.72 -10.65 -9.70
N ARG A 127 8.89 -10.54 -10.75
CA ARG A 127 8.92 -9.45 -11.73
C ARG A 127 7.69 -8.57 -11.59
N TRP A 128 7.89 -7.26 -11.69
CA TRP A 128 6.80 -6.29 -11.79
C TRP A 128 6.20 -6.32 -13.18
N ARG A 129 4.87 -6.37 -13.25
CA ARG A 129 4.13 -6.32 -14.51
C ARG A 129 2.93 -5.40 -14.35
N ALA A 130 2.73 -4.53 -15.32
CA ALA A 130 1.48 -3.79 -15.46
C ALA A 130 0.32 -4.77 -15.59
N VAL A 131 -0.80 -4.41 -14.96
CA VAL A 131 -2.04 -5.18 -15.05
C VAL A 131 -3.21 -4.28 -15.39
N ASP A 132 -4.00 -4.75 -16.32
CA ASP A 132 -5.34 -4.24 -16.54
C ASP A 132 -6.24 -4.90 -15.51
N LEU A 133 -6.76 -4.09 -14.59
CA LEU A 133 -7.64 -4.54 -13.52
C LEU A 133 -9.08 -4.35 -13.94
N GLU A 134 -9.89 -5.38 -13.72
CA GLU A 134 -11.33 -5.23 -13.79
C GLU A 134 -11.83 -4.39 -12.61
N ALA A 135 -13.01 -3.79 -12.78
CA ALA A 135 -13.66 -3.05 -11.70
C ALA A 135 -13.86 -3.98 -10.48
N PRO A 136 -13.59 -3.49 -9.25
CA PRO A 136 -13.76 -4.31 -8.07
C PRO A 136 -15.24 -4.62 -7.85
N MET A 137 -15.53 -5.83 -7.37
CA MET A 137 -16.88 -6.34 -7.16
C MET A 137 -17.19 -6.42 -5.67
N ASP A 138 -18.33 -5.86 -5.25
CA ASP A 138 -18.89 -6.07 -3.91
C ASP A 138 -19.50 -7.48 -3.84
N ALA A 139 -18.93 -8.33 -2.99
CA ALA A 139 -19.37 -9.71 -2.81
C ALA A 139 -20.38 -9.86 -1.66
N GLY A 140 -20.82 -8.75 -1.07
CA GLY A 140 -21.68 -8.70 0.11
C GLY A 140 -20.91 -8.98 1.41
N ARG A 141 -21.60 -8.79 2.55
CA ARG A 141 -21.06 -9.03 3.91
C ARG A 141 -19.74 -8.29 4.22
N GLY A 142 -19.51 -7.15 3.57
CA GLY A 142 -18.29 -6.37 3.74
C GLY A 142 -17.05 -6.98 3.06
N ALA A 143 -17.27 -7.82 2.03
CA ALA A 143 -16.20 -8.40 1.20
C ALA A 143 -16.10 -7.68 -0.15
N MET A 144 -14.89 -7.40 -0.59
CA MET A 144 -14.59 -6.83 -1.90
C MET A 144 -13.64 -7.75 -2.67
N LEU A 145 -13.87 -7.90 -3.98
CA LEU A 145 -13.08 -8.76 -4.87
C LEU A 145 -12.45 -7.93 -5.99
N VAL A 146 -11.26 -8.33 -6.43
CA VAL A 146 -10.66 -7.88 -7.69
C VAL A 146 -10.17 -9.09 -8.47
N GLN A 147 -10.46 -9.12 -9.77
CA GLN A 147 -9.96 -10.15 -10.68
C GLN A 147 -8.58 -9.74 -11.22
N ILE A 148 -7.61 -10.65 -11.11
CA ILE A 148 -6.27 -10.49 -11.67
C ILE A 148 -5.94 -11.74 -12.49
N GLY A 149 -5.99 -11.59 -13.81
CA GLY A 149 -5.87 -12.71 -14.73
C GLY A 149 -6.99 -13.73 -14.48
N ARG A 150 -6.63 -14.96 -14.10
CA ARG A 150 -7.60 -16.05 -13.82
C ARG A 150 -7.95 -16.20 -12.35
N ARG A 151 -7.41 -15.37 -11.45
CA ARG A 151 -7.62 -15.48 -10.01
C ARG A 151 -8.38 -14.28 -9.47
N ALA A 152 -9.34 -14.54 -8.58
CA ALA A 152 -9.99 -13.52 -7.78
C ALA A 152 -9.25 -13.35 -6.46
N PHE A 153 -8.95 -12.11 -6.10
CA PHE A 153 -8.38 -11.75 -4.81
C PHE A 153 -9.45 -10.98 -4.05
N GLY A 154 -9.88 -11.53 -2.91
CA GLY A 154 -10.88 -10.88 -2.08
C GLY A 154 -10.35 -10.49 -0.73
N SER A 155 -10.98 -9.49 -0.13
CA SER A 155 -10.77 -9.17 1.27
C SER A 155 -12.02 -8.68 1.96
N ILE A 156 -12.13 -9.06 3.22
CA ILE A 156 -13.15 -8.56 4.14
C ILE A 156 -12.50 -7.47 4.98
N ARG A 157 -13.14 -6.29 5.04
CA ARG A 157 -12.66 -5.20 5.90
C ARG A 157 -13.07 -5.47 7.34
N GLU A 158 -12.09 -5.48 8.21
CA GLU A 158 -12.26 -5.68 9.64
C GLU A 158 -11.86 -4.42 10.42
N ALA A 159 -12.38 -4.29 11.65
CA ALA A 159 -11.95 -3.26 12.58
C ALA A 159 -10.49 -3.55 12.99
N GLY A 160 -9.57 -2.68 12.57
CA GLY A 160 -8.15 -2.80 12.93
C GLY A 160 -7.86 -2.26 14.32
N TYR A 161 -6.67 -2.61 14.84
CA TYR A 161 -6.17 -2.05 16.10
C TYR A 161 -5.96 -0.54 15.98
N ALA A 162 -6.26 0.21 17.04
CA ALA A 162 -6.11 1.67 17.10
C ALA A 162 -6.79 2.45 15.95
N GLY A 163 -7.97 1.98 15.50
CA GLY A 163 -8.78 2.67 14.49
C GLY A 163 -8.30 2.50 13.04
N GLY A 164 -7.31 1.62 12.79
CA GLY A 164 -6.91 1.25 11.43
C GLY A 164 -7.91 0.30 10.74
N SER A 165 -7.71 0.03 9.45
CA SER A 165 -8.43 -1.04 8.74
C SER A 165 -7.58 -2.30 8.67
N ALA A 166 -8.15 -3.44 9.04
CA ALA A 166 -7.56 -4.76 8.81
C ALA A 166 -8.27 -5.44 7.64
N TYR A 167 -7.60 -6.39 6.99
CA TYR A 167 -8.12 -7.09 5.82
C TYR A 167 -7.82 -8.58 5.92
N THR A 168 -8.87 -9.39 5.94
CA THR A 168 -8.75 -10.86 5.84
C THR A 168 -8.88 -11.26 4.39
N VAL A 169 -7.85 -11.91 3.85
CA VAL A 169 -7.83 -12.38 2.47
C VAL A 169 -8.74 -13.59 2.33
N VAL A 170 -9.63 -13.54 1.35
CA VAL A 170 -10.45 -14.67 0.94
C VAL A 170 -10.01 -15.11 -0.45
N SER A 171 -9.43 -16.30 -0.55
CA SER A 171 -9.17 -16.96 -1.83
C SER A 171 -10.34 -17.89 -2.15
N THR A 172 -10.81 -17.83 -3.40
CA THR A 172 -11.72 -18.84 -3.94
C THR A 172 -10.86 -19.75 -4.82
N SER A 173 -10.82 -21.03 -4.48
CA SER A 173 -10.20 -22.09 -5.26
C SER A 173 -11.09 -22.50 -6.43
#